data_AF-D5HCK3-F1
#
_entry.id   AF-D5HCK3-F1
#
_cell.length_a   1.000
_cell.length_b   1.000
_cell.length_c   1.000
_cell.angle_alpha   90.00
_cell.angle_beta   90.00
_cell.angle_gamma   90.00
#
_symmetry.space_group_name_H-M   'P 1'
#
loop_
_entity.id
_entity.type
_entity.pdbx_description
1 polymer ?
#
loop_
_entity_poly.entity_id
_entity_poly.type
_entity_poly.pdbx_seq_one_letter_code
_entity_poly.pdbx_strand_id
1 'polypeptide(L)'
;MKAAQLQNFRQAAIQQTDEGGGDDLPNLDEATDGPSFSDTLENAVEGVDEAQDTANEKVSAFVAGEEKDLHEVMISMNQARLQFELMNEVRSKGLQAYQKLMQTQI
;
A
#
# COMPACT_ATOMS: atom_id res chain seq x y z
N MET A 1 -19.88 -22.23 -63.76
CA MET A 1 -18.89 -21.40 -63.03
C MET A 1 -19.45 -20.75 -61.74
N LYS A 2 -20.30 -21.45 -60.96
CA LYS A 2 -20.87 -20.91 -59.69
C LYS A 2 -20.53 -21.75 -58.43
N ALA A 3 -19.84 -22.88 -58.56
CA ALA A 3 -19.46 -23.74 -57.44
C ALA A 3 -18.10 -23.40 -56.81
N ALA A 4 -17.21 -22.70 -57.53
CA ALA A 4 -15.88 -22.31 -57.04
C ALA A 4 -15.89 -21.05 -56.16
N GLN A 5 -16.95 -20.23 -56.22
CA GLN A 5 -17.01 -18.95 -55.52
C GLN A 5 -17.61 -19.05 -54.10
N LEU A 6 -18.08 -20.24 -53.70
CA LEU A 6 -18.59 -20.52 -52.35
C LEU A 6 -17.57 -21.24 -51.44
N GLN A 7 -16.40 -21.64 -51.97
CA GLN A 7 -15.29 -22.16 -51.15
C GLN A 7 -14.37 -21.05 -50.63
N ASN A 8 -14.16 -19.97 -51.40
CA ASN A 8 -13.37 -18.82 -50.96
C ASN A 8 -14.00 -18.04 -49.80
N PHE A 9 -15.30 -18.16 -49.59
CA PHE A 9 -15.99 -17.50 -48.48
C PHE A 9 -15.89 -18.30 -47.16
N ARG A 10 -15.61 -19.61 -47.22
CA ARG A 10 -15.39 -20.43 -46.02
C ARG A 10 -13.97 -20.26 -45.45
N GLN A 11 -13.02 -19.82 -46.28
CA GLN A 11 -11.64 -19.54 -45.86
C GLN A 11 -11.52 -18.15 -45.20
N ALA A 12 -12.33 -17.17 -45.64
CA ALA A 12 -12.33 -15.81 -45.10
C ALA A 12 -12.99 -15.67 -43.70
N ALA A 13 -13.87 -16.62 -43.33
CA ALA A 13 -14.58 -16.57 -42.05
C ALA A 13 -13.83 -17.23 -40.87
N ILE A 14 -12.73 -17.95 -41.12
CA ILE A 14 -11.93 -18.61 -40.07
C ILE A 14 -10.76 -17.72 -39.61
N GLN A 15 -10.48 -16.61 -40.31
CA GLN A 15 -9.34 -15.74 -40.04
C GLN A 15 -9.70 -14.43 -39.33
N GLN A 16 -10.95 -14.27 -38.86
CA GLN A 16 -11.45 -13.00 -38.30
C GLN A 16 -12.06 -13.12 -36.91
N THR A 17 -11.68 -14.15 -36.15
CA THR A 17 -12.07 -14.29 -34.73
C THR A 17 -10.88 -14.58 -33.81
N ASP A 18 -9.67 -14.18 -34.20
CA ASP A 18 -8.44 -14.37 -33.40
C ASP A 18 -7.82 -13.05 -32.88
N GLU A 19 -8.56 -11.93 -32.90
CA GLU A 19 -8.04 -10.64 -32.46
C GLU A 19 -8.96 -9.88 -31.50
N GLY A 20 -9.51 -10.55 -30.48
CA GLY A 20 -10.25 -9.80 -29.46
C GLY A 20 -10.81 -10.64 -28.33
N GLY A 21 -9.97 -10.93 -27.33
CA GLY A 21 -10.47 -11.41 -26.05
C GLY A 21 -9.57 -12.37 -25.27
N GLY A 22 -8.25 -12.27 -25.42
CA GLY A 22 -7.31 -13.17 -24.74
C GLY A 22 -6.29 -12.50 -23.81
N ASP A 23 -6.13 -11.17 -23.85
CA ASP A 23 -5.00 -10.49 -23.18
C ASP A 23 -5.39 -9.18 -22.47
N ASP A 24 -6.66 -9.04 -22.11
CA ASP A 24 -7.11 -8.02 -21.12
C ASP A 24 -7.12 -8.61 -19.71
N LEU A 25 -6.10 -9.43 -19.38
CA LEU A 25 -5.76 -9.58 -17.98
C LEU A 25 -5.07 -8.27 -17.58
N PRO A 26 -5.56 -7.53 -16.58
CA PRO A 26 -4.90 -6.31 -16.13
C PRO A 26 -3.44 -6.64 -15.87
N ASN A 27 -2.54 -5.95 -16.58
CA ASN A 27 -1.11 -6.10 -16.40
C ASN A 27 -0.78 -5.72 -14.96
N LEU A 28 -0.57 -6.72 -14.10
CA LEU A 28 -0.26 -6.52 -12.69
C LEU A 28 1.09 -5.83 -12.50
N ASP A 29 1.91 -5.71 -13.55
CA ASP A 29 3.17 -4.97 -13.52
C ASP A 29 2.98 -3.44 -13.55
N GLU A 30 1.81 -2.91 -13.98
CA GLU A 30 1.53 -1.46 -13.82
C GLU A 30 1.16 -1.09 -12.37
N ALA A 31 0.91 -2.06 -11.49
CA ALA A 31 0.61 -1.80 -10.08
C ALA A 31 1.87 -1.52 -9.24
N THR A 32 3.07 -1.54 -9.82
CA THR A 32 4.34 -1.34 -9.10
C THR A 32 4.83 0.12 -9.09
N ASP A 33 4.09 1.06 -9.69
CA ASP A 33 4.53 2.47 -9.83
C ASP A 33 4.30 3.33 -8.58
N GLY A 34 3.94 2.70 -7.45
CA GLY A 34 3.77 3.33 -6.14
C GLY A 34 4.91 2.97 -5.17
N PRO A 35 5.10 3.75 -4.08
CA PRO A 35 6.08 3.42 -3.05
C PRO A 35 5.82 2.00 -2.54
N SER A 36 6.90 1.23 -2.35
CA SER A 36 6.76 -0.14 -1.88
C SER A 36 6.14 -0.15 -0.49
N PHE A 37 5.55 -1.28 -0.11
CA PHE A 37 5.08 -1.46 1.26
C PHE A 37 6.21 -1.25 2.29
N SER A 38 7.45 -1.65 1.94
CA SER A 38 8.62 -1.42 2.78
C SER A 38 8.88 0.08 2.97
N ASP A 39 8.85 0.86 1.88
CA ASP A 39 9.06 2.31 1.94
C ASP A 39 7.96 2.97 2.78
N THR A 40 6.70 2.55 2.60
CA THR A 40 5.58 3.08 3.39
C THR A 40 5.73 2.75 4.88
N LEU A 41 6.20 1.54 5.20
CA LEU A 41 6.44 1.11 6.59
C LEU A 41 7.62 1.87 7.21
N GLU A 42 8.69 2.09 6.46
CA GLU A 42 9.85 2.87 6.91
C GLU A 42 9.46 4.32 7.21
N ASN A 43 8.74 4.97 6.29
CA ASN A 43 8.19 6.31 6.52
C ASN A 43 7.25 6.37 7.73
N ALA A 44 6.46 5.31 7.97
CA ALA A 44 5.58 5.26 9.14
C ALA A 44 6.36 5.14 10.45
N VAL A 45 7.49 4.42 10.47
CA VAL A 45 8.39 4.34 11.62
C VAL A 45 9.04 5.68 11.91
N GLU A 46 9.57 6.34 10.88
CA GLU A 46 10.15 7.68 10.99
C GLU A 46 9.13 8.69 11.53
N GLY A 47 7.89 8.64 11.03
CA GLY A 47 6.82 9.52 11.54
C GLY A 47 6.48 9.32 13.02
N VAL A 48 6.58 8.09 13.54
CA VAL A 48 6.36 7.79 14.96
C VAL A 48 7.51 8.30 15.83
N ASP A 49 8.74 8.24 15.31
CA ASP A 49 9.94 8.77 15.97
C ASP A 49 9.85 10.30 16.08
N GLU A 50 9.53 10.97 14.98
CA GLU A 50 9.36 12.43 14.93
C GLU A 50 8.24 12.91 15.86
N ALA A 51 7.11 12.17 15.93
CA ALA A 51 6.03 12.51 16.85
C ALA A 51 6.43 12.33 18.33
N GLN A 52 7.26 11.33 18.65
CA GLN A 52 7.82 11.15 19.98
C GLN A 52 8.76 12.30 20.36
N ASP A 53 9.67 12.66 19.45
CA ASP A 53 10.62 13.75 19.67
C ASP A 53 9.89 15.09 19.85
N THR A 54 8.91 15.38 19.00
CA THR A 54 8.05 16.56 19.12
C THR A 54 7.35 16.59 20.48
N ALA A 55 6.78 15.47 20.93
CA ALA A 55 6.13 15.40 22.23
C ALA A 55 7.12 15.65 23.38
N ASN A 56 8.33 15.07 23.29
CA ASN A 56 9.38 15.25 24.30
C ASN A 56 9.88 16.70 24.37
N GLU A 57 10.05 17.37 23.22
CA GLU A 57 10.39 18.78 23.15
C GLU A 57 9.32 19.64 23.82
N LYS A 58 8.04 19.43 23.50
CA LYS A 58 6.94 20.21 24.10
C LYS A 58 6.83 19.99 25.61
N VAL A 59 7.01 18.76 26.07
CA VAL A 59 7.07 18.46 27.51
C VAL A 59 8.24 19.20 28.17
N SER A 60 9.41 19.20 27.53
CA SER A 60 10.61 19.85 28.06
C SER A 60 10.45 21.38 28.11
N ALA A 61 9.93 21.98 27.04
CA ALA A 61 9.64 23.42 26.96
C ALA A 61 8.59 23.85 28.00
N PHE A 62 7.57 23.02 28.24
CA PHE A 62 6.55 23.29 29.25
C PHE A 62 7.11 23.24 30.67
N VAL A 63 7.92 22.23 30.98
CA VAL A 63 8.58 22.09 32.29
C VAL A 63 9.60 23.20 32.53
N ALA A 64 10.28 23.66 31.48
CA ALA A 64 11.18 24.82 31.51
C ALA A 64 10.43 26.17 31.69
N GLY A 65 9.11 26.17 31.53
CA GLY A 65 8.26 27.38 31.60
C GLY A 65 8.32 28.25 30.34
N GLU A 66 8.92 27.74 29.26
CA GLU A 66 8.99 28.38 27.94
C GLU A 66 7.64 28.24 27.21
N GLU A 67 6.99 27.10 27.36
CA GLU A 67 5.66 26.81 26.82
C GLU A 67 4.60 26.89 27.94
N LYS A 68 3.51 27.62 27.72
CA LYS A 68 2.42 27.77 28.71
C LYS A 68 1.17 26.99 28.34
N ASP A 69 1.10 26.49 27.12
CA ASP A 69 -0.06 25.75 26.64
C ASP A 69 0.07 24.26 26.98
N LEU A 70 -0.37 23.90 28.18
CA LEU A 70 -0.47 22.50 28.61
C LEU A 70 -1.35 21.66 27.66
N HIS A 71 -2.35 22.27 27.02
CA HIS A 71 -3.26 21.54 26.14
C HIS A 71 -2.53 21.08 24.88
N GLU A 72 -1.65 21.91 24.33
CA GLU A 72 -0.82 21.56 23.17
C GLU A 72 0.17 20.43 23.48
N VAL A 73 0.81 20.46 24.66
CA VAL A 73 1.67 19.36 25.15
C VAL A 73 0.88 18.06 25.23
N MET A 74 -0.30 18.11 25.84
CA MET A 74 -1.17 16.94 26.00
C MET A 74 -1.65 16.40 24.65
N ILE A 75 -1.95 17.26 23.67
CA ILE A 75 -2.28 16.83 22.31
C ILE A 75 -1.09 16.09 21.69
N SER A 76 0.09 16.69 21.71
CA SER A 76 1.29 16.07 21.10
C SER A 76 1.61 14.72 21.75
N MET A 77 1.49 14.61 23.08
CA MET A 77 1.66 13.33 23.78
C MET A 77 0.62 12.27 23.36
N ASN A 78 -0.65 12.67 23.26
CA ASN A 78 -1.72 11.74 22.82
C ASN A 78 -1.53 11.32 21.36
N GLN A 79 -1.11 12.23 20.50
CA GLN A 79 -0.81 11.94 19.10
C GLN A 79 0.34 10.95 18.97
N ALA A 80 1.46 11.18 19.65
CA ALA A 80 2.61 10.26 19.67
C ALA A 80 2.20 8.86 20.15
N ARG A 81 1.39 8.79 21.21
CA ARG A 81 0.86 7.52 21.73
C ARG A 81 -0.01 6.79 20.70
N LEU A 82 -0.96 7.48 20.09
CA LEU A 82 -1.85 6.88 19.09
C LEU A 82 -1.07 6.34 17.89
N GLN A 83 -0.08 7.08 17.41
CA GLN A 83 0.78 6.64 16.31
C GLN A 83 1.61 5.40 16.68
N PHE A 84 2.14 5.35 17.90
CA PHE A 84 2.85 4.16 18.39
C PHE A 84 1.94 2.93 18.50
N GLU A 85 0.70 3.10 18.98
CA GLU A 85 -0.31 2.04 19.03
C GLU A 85 -0.63 1.52 17.62
N LEU A 86 -0.80 2.43 16.65
CA LEU A 86 -0.98 2.07 15.24
C LEU A 86 0.22 1.29 14.68
N MET A 87 1.45 1.71 14.97
CA MET A 87 2.66 1.04 14.50
C MET A 87 2.77 -0.40 15.04
N ASN A 88 2.39 -0.61 16.31
CA ASN A 88 2.35 -1.97 16.88
C ASN A 88 1.33 -2.87 16.16
N GLU A 89 0.17 -2.33 15.79
CA GLU A 89 -0.82 -3.06 14.99
C GLU A 89 -0.29 -3.39 13.60
N VAL A 90 0.36 -2.45 12.93
CA VAL A 90 0.97 -2.68 11.61
C VAL A 90 2.06 -3.74 11.70
N ARG A 91 2.95 -3.66 12.70
CA ARG A 91 3.98 -4.68 12.96
C ARG A 91 3.37 -6.05 13.19
N SER A 92 2.35 -6.13 14.05
CA SER A 92 1.65 -7.38 14.37
C SER A 92 0.99 -7.98 13.13
N LYS A 93 0.26 -7.17 12.36
CA LYS A 93 -0.40 -7.60 11.11
C LYS A 93 0.61 -7.99 10.03
N GLY A 94 1.73 -7.28 9.92
CA GLY A 94 2.82 -7.61 9.01
C GLY A 94 3.45 -8.97 9.32
N LEU A 95 3.74 -9.23 10.60
CA LEU A 95 4.22 -10.54 11.07
C LEU A 95 3.20 -11.66 10.80
N GLN A 96 1.91 -11.40 11.03
CA GLN A 96 0.84 -12.37 10.75
C GLN A 96 0.71 -12.66 9.25
N ALA A 97 0.79 -11.63 8.40
CA ALA A 97 0.76 -11.78 6.96
C ALA A 97 1.94 -12.64 6.47
N TYR A 98 3.14 -12.37 6.97
CA TYR A 98 4.33 -13.19 6.69
C TYR A 98 4.14 -14.65 7.11
N GLN A 99 3.64 -14.90 8.32
CA GLN A 99 3.34 -16.25 8.81
C GLN A 99 2.31 -16.97 7.93
N LYS A 100 1.25 -16.28 7.50
CA LYS A 100 0.19 -16.84 6.65
C LYS A 100 0.68 -17.23 5.26
N LEU A 101 1.57 -16.43 4.65
CA LEU A 101 2.18 -16.74 3.36
C LEU A 101 3.02 -18.02 3.42
N MET A 102 3.75 -18.26 4.51
CA MET A 102 4.50 -19.50 4.71
C MET A 102 3.58 -20.72 4.89
N GLN A 103 2.43 -20.53 5.57
CA GLN A 103 1.49 -21.61 5.87
C GLN A 103 0.68 -22.08 4.64
N THR A 104 0.59 -21.26 3.60
CA THR A 104 -0.16 -21.58 2.36
C THR A 104 0.67 -22.42 1.38
N GLN A 105 1.98 -22.58 1.63
CA GLN A 105 2.92 -23.32 0.77
C GLN A 105 3.14 -24.80 1.17
N ILE A 106 2.42 -25.31 2.17
CA ILE A 106 2.38 -26.73 2.53
C ILE A 106 1.12 -27.41 2.04
#